data_AF-A0A7L4C0M7-F1
#
_entry.id   AF-A0A7L4C0M7-F1
#
_cell.length_a   1.000
_cell.length_b   1.000
_cell.length_c   1.000
_cell.angle_alpha   90.00
_cell.angle_beta   90.00
_cell.angle_gamma   90.00
#
_symmetry.space_group_name_H-M   'P 1'
#
loop_
_entity.id
_entity.type
_entity.pdbx_description
1 polymer ?
#
loop_
_entity_poly.entity_id
_entity_poly.type
_entity_poly.pdbx_seq_one_letter_code
_entity_poly.pdbx_strand_id
1 'polypeptide(L)'
;ARCQCKVAPRERMNCGYPGISAVECRNAGCCFNASVPGIPWCFAPRPKRVRKICPSDPQTRINCGFPGITAADCESRGCCFKPRPAGVPWCFYRRVVEE
;
A
#
# COMPACT_ATOMS: atom_id res chain seq x y z
N ALA A 1 -2.89 20.44 2.01
CA ALA A 1 -1.84 19.56 2.57
C ALA A 1 -2.31 18.10 2.53
N ARG A 2 -1.43 17.14 2.24
CA ARG A 2 -1.79 15.70 2.22
C ARG A 2 -2.23 15.22 3.62
N CYS A 3 -3.32 14.45 3.71
CA CYS A 3 -3.82 13.90 4.98
C CYS A 3 -2.75 13.08 5.73
N GLN A 4 -1.89 12.38 4.99
CA GLN A 4 -0.79 11.59 5.54
C GLN A 4 0.26 12.43 6.27
N CYS A 5 0.32 13.76 6.05
CA CYS A 5 1.21 14.65 6.78
C CYS A 5 0.67 15.11 8.13
N LYS A 6 -0.55 14.70 8.51
CA LYS A 6 -1.12 14.93 9.85
C LYS A 6 -0.54 13.92 10.85
N VAL A 7 0.77 13.98 11.05
CA VAL A 7 1.52 13.18 12.04
C VAL A 7 1.71 14.02 13.28
N ALA A 8 1.42 13.47 14.47
CA ALA A 8 1.64 14.20 15.70
C ALA A 8 3.13 14.50 15.86
N PRO A 9 3.54 15.69 16.36
CA PRO A 9 4.94 16.07 16.53
C PRO A 9 5.85 14.97 17.11
N ARG A 10 5.38 14.26 18.14
CA ARG A 10 6.12 13.19 18.82
C ARG A 10 6.21 11.87 18.04
N GLU A 11 5.34 11.66 17.06
CA GLU A 11 5.30 10.47 16.20
C GLU A 11 6.10 10.67 14.90
N ARG A 12 6.64 11.86 14.66
CA ARG A 12 7.36 12.18 13.43
C ARG A 12 8.67 11.39 13.37
N MET A 13 8.81 10.58 12.32
CA MET A 13 10.06 9.91 11.97
C MET A 13 10.80 10.73 10.92
N ASN A 14 12.09 10.99 11.16
CA ASN A 14 12.92 11.76 10.24
C ASN A 14 12.97 11.11 8.85
N CYS A 15 12.88 11.93 7.80
CA CYS A 15 12.94 11.48 6.40
C CYS A 15 13.99 12.25 5.56
N GLY A 16 14.65 13.26 6.13
CA GLY A 16 15.62 14.08 5.41
C GLY A 16 16.96 14.18 6.12
N TYR A 17 17.91 14.88 5.49
CA TYR A 17 19.15 15.29 6.14
C TYR A 17 18.96 16.63 6.90
N PRO A 18 19.82 16.94 7.90
CA PRO A 18 19.78 18.22 8.59
C PRO A 18 19.91 19.41 7.63
N GLY A 19 19.05 20.43 7.77
CA GLY A 19 19.07 21.61 6.90
C GLY A 19 18.38 21.44 5.54
N ILE A 20 17.76 20.29 5.28
CA ILE A 20 16.96 20.06 4.06
C ILE A 20 15.90 21.15 3.85
N SER A 21 15.77 21.65 2.63
CA SER A 21 14.74 22.62 2.30
C SER A 21 13.34 22.00 2.29
N ALA A 22 12.31 22.84 2.43
CA ALA A 22 10.93 22.39 2.34
C ALA A 22 10.58 21.78 0.97
N VAL A 23 11.27 22.18 -0.10
CA VAL A 23 11.04 21.68 -1.46
C VAL A 23 11.70 20.31 -1.64
N GLU A 24 12.96 20.17 -1.25
CA GLU A 24 13.68 18.89 -1.32
C GLU A 24 12.98 17.81 -0.49
N CYS A 25 12.53 18.15 0.73
CA CYS A 25 11.79 17.22 1.57
C CYS A 25 10.50 16.73 0.91
N ARG A 26 9.74 17.62 0.26
CA ARG A 26 8.51 17.26 -0.45
C ARG A 26 8.78 16.44 -1.70
N ASN A 27 9.87 16.74 -2.42
CA ASN A 27 10.30 15.99 -3.60
C ASN A 27 10.78 14.58 -3.24
N ALA A 28 11.36 14.40 -2.04
CA ALA A 28 11.67 13.09 -1.47
C ALA A 28 10.43 12.27 -1.07
N GLY A 29 9.21 12.80 -1.31
CA GLY A 29 7.96 12.13 -0.96
C GLY A 29 7.53 12.31 0.49
N CYS A 30 8.20 13.19 1.24
CA CYS A 30 7.98 13.39 2.66
C CYS A 30 7.21 14.67 2.99
N CYS A 31 6.89 14.80 4.27
CA CYS A 31 6.10 15.90 4.81
C CYS A 31 7.04 16.92 5.46
N PHE A 32 6.81 18.20 5.18
CA PHE A 32 7.59 19.28 5.79
C PHE A 32 6.72 20.14 6.71
N ASN A 33 7.15 20.32 7.96
CA ASN A 33 6.55 21.26 8.91
C ASN A 33 7.59 21.70 9.97
N ALA A 34 7.98 22.97 9.91
CA ALA A 34 8.97 23.59 10.79
C ALA A 34 8.36 24.33 12.00
N SER A 35 7.05 24.22 12.23
CA SER A 35 6.35 24.98 13.28
C SER A 35 6.67 24.53 14.71
N VAL A 36 7.35 23.39 14.88
CA VAL A 36 7.71 22.84 16.19
C VAL A 36 9.23 22.63 16.23
N PRO A 37 9.95 23.26 17.16
CA PRO A 37 11.39 23.09 17.31
C PRO A 37 11.72 21.76 17.99
N GLY A 38 12.97 21.29 17.82
CA GLY A 38 13.49 20.10 18.52
C GLY A 38 13.00 18.76 17.99
N ILE A 39 12.27 18.73 16.87
CA ILE A 39 11.79 17.51 16.21
C ILE A 39 12.04 17.58 14.69
N PRO A 40 11.98 16.45 13.96
CA PRO A 40 12.18 16.46 12.51
C PRO A 40 11.15 17.34 11.79
N TRP A 41 11.65 18.32 11.06
CA TRP A 41 10.83 19.16 10.18
C TRP A 41 10.48 18.45 8.89
N CYS A 42 11.41 17.65 8.36
CA CYS A 42 11.15 16.71 7.29
C CYS A 42 10.87 15.31 7.86
N PHE A 43 9.66 14.82 7.71
CA PHE A 43 9.22 13.57 8.32
C PHE A 43 8.43 12.69 7.37
N ALA A 44 8.46 11.38 7.65
CA ALA A 44 7.74 10.39 6.86
C ALA A 44 6.21 10.62 6.94
N PRO A 45 5.47 10.49 5.83
CA PRO A 45 4.02 10.50 5.86
C PRO A 45 3.50 9.29 6.64
N ARG A 46 2.27 9.38 7.18
CA ARG A 46 1.56 8.20 7.70
C ARG A 46 1.48 7.13 6.59
N PRO A 47 1.70 5.84 6.93
CA PRO A 47 1.55 4.77 5.97
C PRO A 47 0.13 4.76 5.42
N LYS A 48 0.01 4.47 4.12
CA LYS A 48 -1.29 4.27 3.49
C LYS A 48 -1.98 3.07 4.12
N ARG A 49 -3.24 3.24 4.50
CA ARG A 49 -4.08 2.10 4.85
C ARG A 49 -4.45 1.39 3.57
N VAL A 50 -4.23 0.08 3.53
CA VAL A 50 -4.52 -0.75 2.36
C VAL A 50 -5.22 -2.01 2.80
N ARG A 51 -6.07 -2.55 1.93
CA ARG A 51 -6.71 -3.85 2.12
C ARG A 51 -6.50 -4.73 0.90
N LYS A 52 -6.46 -6.04 1.14
CA LYS A 52 -6.37 -7.05 0.07
C LYS A 52 -7.78 -7.51 -0.30
N ILE A 53 -8.17 -7.31 -1.55
CA ILE A 53 -9.47 -7.72 -2.09
C ILE A 53 -9.31 -8.79 -3.16
N CYS A 54 -10.37 -9.57 -3.39
CA CYS A 54 -10.46 -10.44 -4.56
C CYS A 54 -11.04 -9.65 -5.73
N PRO A 55 -10.29 -9.46 -6.84
CA PRO A 55 -10.81 -8.76 -8.02
C PRO A 55 -12.09 -9.42 -8.56
N SER A 56 -13.14 -8.63 -8.71
CA SER A 56 -14.41 -9.11 -9.28
C SER A 56 -14.31 -9.35 -10.78
N ASP A 57 -13.58 -8.48 -11.49
CA ASP A 57 -13.40 -8.54 -12.94
C ASP A 57 -12.48 -9.72 -13.34
N PRO A 58 -13.01 -10.73 -14.08
CA PRO A 58 -12.23 -11.86 -14.55
C PRO A 58 -11.01 -11.52 -15.40
N GLN A 59 -11.05 -10.46 -16.20
CA GLN A 59 -9.96 -10.10 -17.13
C GLN A 59 -8.73 -9.57 -16.40
N THR A 60 -8.94 -9.14 -15.15
CA THR A 60 -7.89 -8.57 -14.32
C THR A 60 -7.19 -9.59 -13.42
N ARG A 61 -7.60 -10.86 -13.49
CA ARG A 61 -7.10 -11.94 -12.65
C ARG A 61 -5.72 -12.38 -13.11
N ILE A 62 -4.76 -12.32 -12.20
CA ILE A 62 -3.41 -12.82 -12.42
C ILE A 62 -3.31 -14.19 -11.76
N ASN A 63 -2.93 -15.19 -12.55
CA ASN A 63 -2.87 -16.58 -12.10
C ASN A 63 -1.98 -16.73 -10.86
N CYS A 64 -2.52 -17.36 -9.82
CA CYS A 64 -1.83 -17.69 -8.59
C CYS A 64 -2.01 -19.18 -8.28
N GLY A 65 -1.99 -20.07 -9.26
CA GLY A 65 -2.29 -21.49 -9.04
C GLY A 65 -1.84 -22.36 -10.18
N PHE A 66 -2.46 -23.53 -10.28
CA PHE A 66 -2.22 -24.49 -11.34
C PHE A 66 -3.54 -25.18 -11.74
N PRO A 67 -3.64 -25.78 -12.93
CA PRO A 67 -4.84 -26.50 -13.35
C PRO A 67 -5.22 -27.60 -12.36
N GLY A 68 -6.49 -27.67 -11.96
CA GLY A 68 -6.98 -28.66 -11.00
C GLY A 68 -6.74 -28.32 -9.52
N ILE A 69 -6.14 -27.16 -9.20
CA ILE A 69 -6.01 -26.71 -7.81
C ILE A 69 -7.38 -26.62 -7.12
N THR A 70 -7.45 -27.09 -5.87
CA THR A 70 -8.67 -26.97 -5.07
C THR A 70 -8.87 -25.54 -4.56
N ALA A 71 -10.11 -25.19 -4.19
CA ALA A 71 -10.38 -23.89 -3.57
C ALA A 71 -9.57 -23.71 -2.27
N ALA A 72 -9.51 -24.76 -1.44
CA ALA A 72 -8.77 -24.74 -0.18
C ALA A 72 -7.27 -24.52 -0.37
N ASP A 73 -6.65 -25.20 -1.34
CA ASP A 73 -5.21 -25.03 -1.64
C ASP A 73 -4.91 -23.65 -2.24
N CYS A 74 -5.84 -23.08 -3.00
CA CYS A 74 -5.71 -21.73 -3.49
C CYS A 74 -5.76 -20.69 -2.37
N GLU A 75 -6.73 -20.82 -1.46
CA GLU A 75 -6.95 -19.89 -0.36
C GLU A 75 -5.87 -20.00 0.72
N SER A 76 -5.35 -21.20 0.99
CA SER A 76 -4.23 -21.41 1.91
C SER A 76 -2.94 -20.72 1.44
N ARG A 77 -2.79 -20.54 0.12
CA ARG A 77 -1.72 -19.75 -0.51
C ARG A 77 -1.96 -18.24 -0.47
N GLY A 78 -3.02 -17.79 0.22
CA GLY A 78 -3.37 -16.38 0.37
C GLY A 78 -4.02 -15.77 -0.89
N CYS A 79 -4.42 -16.60 -1.84
CA CYS A 79 -5.04 -16.17 -3.09
C CYS A 79 -6.57 -16.25 -3.02
N CYS A 80 -7.21 -15.86 -4.12
CA CYS A 80 -8.65 -15.88 -4.30
C CYS A 80 -9.03 -17.02 -5.23
N PHE A 81 -10.09 -17.74 -4.90
CA PHE A 81 -10.65 -18.77 -5.76
C PHE A 81 -12.02 -18.37 -6.29
N LYS A 82 -12.18 -18.36 -7.63
CA LYS A 82 -13.48 -18.14 -8.29
C LYS A 82 -13.52 -18.92 -9.61
N PRO A 83 -14.19 -20.09 -9.67
CA PRO A 83 -14.09 -21.02 -10.79
C PRO A 83 -14.96 -20.63 -11.99
N ARG A 84 -15.14 -19.33 -12.24
CA ARG A 84 -15.93 -18.77 -13.35
C ARG A 84 -15.44 -17.37 -13.75
N PRO A 85 -15.61 -16.97 -15.02
CA PRO A 85 -15.99 -17.79 -16.18
C PRO A 85 -14.89 -18.80 -16.56
N ALA A 86 -15.13 -19.62 -17.58
CA ALA A 86 -14.08 -20.42 -18.20
C ALA A 86 -13.09 -19.50 -18.96
N GLY A 87 -11.89 -20.00 -19.24
CA GLY A 87 -10.86 -19.26 -19.98
C GLY A 87 -10.12 -18.19 -19.17
N VAL A 88 -10.34 -18.12 -17.85
CA VAL A 88 -9.59 -17.23 -16.93
C VAL A 88 -9.01 -18.02 -15.76
N PRO A 89 -7.98 -17.49 -15.06
CA PRO A 89 -7.50 -18.10 -13.84
C PRO A 89 -8.60 -18.22 -12.77
N TRP A 90 -8.79 -19.44 -12.27
CA TRP A 90 -9.72 -19.72 -11.17
C TRP A 90 -9.09 -19.44 -9.82
N CYS A 91 -7.80 -19.71 -9.68
CA CYS A 91 -7.00 -19.27 -8.54
C CYS A 91 -6.14 -18.07 -8.96
N PHE A 92 -6.29 -16.93 -8.28
CA PHE A 92 -5.67 -15.66 -8.67
C PHE A 92 -5.26 -14.81 -7.49
N TYR A 93 -4.29 -13.91 -7.71
CA TYR A 93 -3.79 -13.02 -6.67
C TYR A 93 -4.86 -12.03 -6.18
N ARG A 94 -4.80 -11.72 -4.88
CA ARG A 94 -5.50 -10.58 -4.29
C ARG A 94 -4.94 -9.27 -4.83
N ARG A 95 -5.78 -8.27 -5.05
CA ARG A 95 -5.34 -6.89 -5.32
C ARG A 95 -5.24 -6.10 -4.03
N VAL A 96 -4.19 -5.29 -3.92
CA VAL A 96 -4.05 -4.30 -2.85
C VAL A 96 -4.73 -3.02 -3.31
N VAL A 97 -5.68 -2.55 -2.52
CA VAL A 97 -6.36 -1.26 -2.74
C VAL A 97 -6.14 -0.36 -1.53
N GLU A 98 -5.99 0.94 -1.78
CA GLU A 98 -5.97 1.95 -0.72
C GLU A 98 -7.35 2.03 -0.07
N GLU A 99 -7.38 2.17 1.26
CA GLU A 99 -8.61 2.37 2.05
C GLU A 99 -9.03 3.84 2.07
#